data_AF-H3SBH4-F1
#
_entry.id   AF-H3SBH4-F1
#
_cell.length_a   1.000
_cell.length_b   1.000
_cell.length_c   1.000
_cell.angle_alpha   90.00
_cell.angle_beta   90.00
_cell.angle_gamma   90.00
#
_symmetry.space_group_name_H-M   'P 1'
#
loop_
_entity.id
_entity.type
_entity.pdbx_description
1 polymer ?
#
loop_
_entity_poly.entity_id
_entity_poly.type
_entity_poly.pdbx_seq_one_letter_code
_entity_poly.pdbx_strand_id
1 'polypeptide(L)' 'MSKGLYNKYTVINNETGQVVGGCFVLRPHKDFAACMAMYEYADRTNDVELAQDIREMLKQKNLEGLGDE' A
#
# COMPACT_ATOMS: atom_id res chain seq x y z
N MET A 1 18.72 -12.24 -13.50
CA MET A 1 17.62 -11.65 -14.32
C MET A 1 16.60 -11.04 -13.38
N SER A 2 16.44 -9.72 -13.40
CA SER A 2 15.38 -9.04 -12.65
C SER A 2 14.06 -9.29 -13.37
N LYS A 3 13.07 -9.89 -12.69
CA LYS A 3 11.80 -10.33 -13.32
C LYS A 3 10.86 -9.20 -13.77
N GLY A 4 11.31 -7.94 -13.76
CA GLY A 4 10.49 -6.78 -14.11
C GLY A 4 9.20 -6.69 -13.30
N LEU A 5 8.20 -5.98 -13.83
CA LEU A 5 6.86 -5.95 -13.28
C LEU A 5 6.13 -7.24 -13.71
N TYR A 6 5.89 -8.16 -12.78
CA TYR A 6 5.10 -9.36 -13.01
C TYR A 6 4.00 -9.48 -11.96
N ASN A 7 2.86 -10.03 -12.37
CA ASN A 7 1.68 -10.15 -11.51
C ASN A 7 1.91 -11.23 -10.43
N LYS A 8 2.52 -10.83 -9.32
CA LYS A 8 2.74 -11.70 -8.16
C LYS A 8 1.46 -11.93 -7.34
N TYR A 9 0.49 -11.03 -7.49
CA TYR A 9 -0.77 -11.02 -6.75
C TYR A 9 -1.94 -10.91 -7.71
N THR A 10 -3.03 -11.62 -7.41
CA THR A 10 -4.34 -11.40 -8.01
C THR A 10 -5.08 -10.37 -7.16
N VAL A 11 -5.49 -9.26 -7.77
CA VAL A 11 -6.30 -8.23 -7.11
C VAL A 11 -7.76 -8.48 -7.43
N ILE A 12 -8.62 -8.53 -6.42
CA ILE A 12 -10.06 -8.75 -6.55
C ILE A 12 -10.75 -7.51 -6.03
N ASN A 13 -11.65 -6.93 -6.83
CA ASN A 13 -12.54 -5.89 -6.35
C ASN A 13 -13.59 -6.53 -5.44
N ASN A 14 -13.60 -6.16 -4.16
CA ASN A 14 -14.46 -6.82 -3.17
C ASN A 14 -15.95 -6.51 -3.33
N GLU A 15 -16.31 -5.40 -4.00
CA GLU A 15 -17.72 -5.06 -4.23
C GLU A 15 -18.33 -5.90 -5.37
N THR A 16 -17.53 -6.19 -6.40
CA THR A 16 -18.00 -6.87 -7.63
C THR A 16 -17.54 -8.32 -7.74
N GLY A 17 -16.55 -8.75 -6.96
CA GLY A 17 -15.92 -10.07 -7.03
C GLY A 17 -15.03 -10.29 -8.27
N GLN A 18 -14.81 -9.26 -9.08
CA GLN A 18 -14.06 -9.37 -10.33
C GLN A 18 -12.56 -9.19 -10.14
N VAL A 19 -11.77 -9.92 -10.93
CA VAL A 19 -10.31 -9.74 -10.99
C VAL A 19 -9.99 -8.42 -11.68
N VAL A 20 -9.14 -7.62 -11.05
CA VAL A 20 -8.68 -6.34 -11.58
C VAL A 20 -7.23 -6.48 -12.08
N GLY A 21 -7.02 -6.11 -13.35
CA GLY A 21 -5.70 -6.05 -13.96
C GLY A 21 -5.06 -4.65 -13.85
N GLY A 22 -3.78 -4.53 -14.18
CA GLY A 22 -3.07 -3.24 -14.21
C GLY A 22 -2.79 -2.63 -12.83
N CYS A 23 -3.06 -3.37 -11.75
CA CYS A 23 -2.79 -2.92 -10.38
C CYS A 23 -1.40 -3.35 -9.93
N PHE A 24 -0.76 -2.49 -9.13
CA PHE A 24 0.46 -2.83 -8.40
C PHE A 24 0.17 -2.80 -6.89
N VAL A 25 0.53 -3.88 -6.20
CA VAL A 25 0.28 -4.00 -4.75
C VAL A 25 1.45 -3.40 -3.99
N LEU A 26 1.20 -2.28 -3.30
CA LEU A 26 2.15 -1.66 -2.39
C LEU A 26 2.18 -2.42 -1.06
N ARG A 27 3.37 -2.70 -0.55
CA ARG A 27 3.60 -3.35 0.75
C ARG A 27 4.46 -2.43 1.62
N PRO A 28 3.88 -1.37 2.20
CA PRO A 28 4.63 -0.36 2.94
C PRO A 28 5.46 -0.93 4.11
N HIS A 29 5.10 -2.10 4.63
CA HIS A 29 5.82 -2.81 5.69
C HIS A 29 7.07 -3.56 5.22
N LYS A 30 7.22 -3.81 3.92
CA LYS A 30 8.36 -4.56 3.36
C LYS A 30 9.20 -3.73 2.40
N ASP A 31 8.72 -2.54 2.05
CA ASP A 31 9.29 -1.74 0.99
C ASP A 31 9.14 -0.25 1.32
N PHE A 32 10.28 0.43 1.44
CA PHE A 32 10.31 1.85 1.76
C PHE A 32 9.72 2.71 0.64
N ALA A 33 9.90 2.30 -0.63
CA ALA A 33 9.33 3.03 -1.77
C ALA A 33 7.79 2.98 -1.75
N ALA A 34 7.19 1.87 -1.32
CA ALA A 34 5.76 1.73 -1.11
C ALA A 34 5.25 2.65 0.01
N CYS A 35 6.01 2.79 1.10
CA CYS A 35 5.69 3.75 2.17
C CYS A 35 5.66 5.18 1.62
N MET A 36 6.70 5.59 0.90
CA MET A 36 6.78 6.93 0.31
C MET A 36 5.67 7.20 -0.72
N ALA A 37 5.36 6.22 -1.57
CA ALA A 37 4.28 6.34 -2.55
C ALA A 37 2.91 6.53 -1.86
N MET A 38 2.67 5.84 -0.75
CA MET A 38 1.44 6.01 0.03
C MET A 38 1.38 7.36 0.74
N TYR A 39 2.50 7.86 1.28
CA TYR A 39 2.56 9.22 1.83
C TYR A 39 2.22 10.28 0.78
N GLU A 40 2.81 10.20 -0.41
CA GLU A 40 2.55 11.14 -1.50
C GLU A 40 1.09 11.08 -1.97
N TYR A 41 0.52 9.87 -2.04
CA TYR A 41 -0.90 9.71 -2.36
C TYR A 41 -1.80 10.43 -1.33
N ALA A 42 -1.53 10.25 -0.04
CA ALA A 42 -2.28 10.89 1.03
C ALA A 42 -2.14 12.42 1.03
N ASP A 43 -1.04 12.96 0.50
CA ASP A 43 -0.85 14.41 0.36
C ASP A 43 -1.64 14.99 -0.82
N ARG A 44 -1.74 14.24 -1.92
CA ARG A 44 -2.33 14.73 -3.18
C ARG A 44 -3.82 14.44 -3.33
N THR A 45 -4.36 13.49 -2.59
CA THR A 45 -5.79 13.16 -2.68
C THR A 45 -6.65 14.27 -2.09
N ASN A 46 -7.82 14.52 -2.68
CA ASN A 46 -8.83 15.43 -2.12
C ASN A 46 -9.76 14.72 -1.12
N ASP A 47 -9.67 13.40 -1.02
CA ASP A 47 -10.42 12.61 -0.06
C ASP A 47 -9.72 12.66 1.31
N VAL A 48 -10.24 13.52 2.19
CA VAL A 48 -9.62 13.81 3.49
C VAL A 48 -9.67 12.60 4.42
N GLU A 49 -10.75 11.82 4.36
CA GLU A 49 -10.90 10.61 5.17
C GLU A 49 -9.86 9.57 4.74
N LEU A 50 -9.76 9.30 3.44
CA LEU A 50 -8.77 8.39 2.89
C LEU A 50 -7.32 8.84 3.20
N ALA A 51 -7.04 10.14 3.12
CA ALA A 51 -5.72 10.67 3.47
C ALA A 51 -5.37 10.41 4.94
N GLN A 52 -6.35 10.55 5.84
CA GLN A 52 -6.16 10.28 7.27
C GLN A 52 -5.95 8.78 7.52
N ASP A 53 -6.80 7.91 6.95
CA ASP A 53 -6.67 6.46 7.04
C ASP A 53 -5.27 5.98 6.60
N ILE A 54 -4.78 6.48 5.48
CA ILE A 54 -3.44 6.14 4.98
C ILE A 54 -2.36 6.59 5.97
N ARG A 55 -2.44 7.82 6.49
CA ARG A 55 -1.45 8.34 7.45
C ARG A 55 -1.47 7.55 8.77
N GLU A 56 -2.65 7.16 9.26
CA GLU A 56 -2.79 6.36 10.47
C GLU A 56 -2.24 4.95 10.28
N MET A 57 -2.57 4.30 9.17
CA MET A 57 -2.03 2.99 8.81
C MET A 57 -0.49 3.01 8.74
N LEU A 58 0.12 4.07 8.21
CA LEU A 58 1.58 4.22 8.15
C LEU A 58 2.20 4.52 9.53
N LYS A 59 1.48 5.21 10.43
CA LYS A 59 1.93 5.50 11.80
C LYS A 59 1.89 4.28 12.71
N GLN A 60 0.76 3.57 12.74
CA GLN A 60 0.57 2.39 13.59
C GLN A 60 1.66 1.33 13.34
N LYS A 61 2.17 1.26 12.12
CA LYS A 61 3.15 0.25 11.71
C LYS A 61 4.61 0.62 11.94
N ASN A 62 4.93 1.89 12.25
CA ASN A 62 6.26 2.25 12.76
C ASN A 62 6.46 1.78 14.22
N LEU A 63 5.38 1.42 14.93
CA LEU A 63 5.42 0.93 16.32
C LEU A 63 5.51 -0.60 16.42
N GLU A 64 5.11 -1.35 15.37
CA GLU A 64 5.17 -2.83 15.35
C GLU A 64 6.55 -3.38 14.92
N GLY A 65 7.51 -2.50 14.60
CA GLY A 65 8.90 -2.87 14.23
C GLY A 65 9.92 -2.82 15.38
N LEU A 66 9.45 -2.66 16.61
CA LEU A 66 10.26 -2.54 17.84
C LEU A 66 9.94 -3.65 18.86
N GLY A 67 9.33 -4.74 18.39
CA GLY A 67 9.12 -5.97 19.17
C GLY A 67 9.85 -7.13 18.51
N ASP A 68 10.61 -7.83 19.35
CA ASP A 68 11.30 -9.12 19.09
C ASP A 68 12.69 -9.03 18.44
N GLU A 69 13.66 -8.59 19.24
CA GLU A 69 15.02 -9.16 19.25
C GLU A 69 15.01 -10.54 19.93
#